data_AF-A0A6P0YMM1-F1
#
_entry.id   AF-A0A6P0YMM1-F1
#
_cell.length_a   1.000
_cell.length_b   1.000
_cell.length_c   1.000
_cell.angle_alpha   90.00
_cell.angle_beta   90.00
_cell.angle_gamma   90.00
#
_symmetry.space_group_name_H-M   'P 1'
#
loop_
_entity.id
_entity.type
_entity.pdbx_description
1 polymer ?
#
loop_
_entity_poly.entity_id
_entity_poly.type
_entity_poly.pdbx_seq_one_letter_code
_entity_poly.pdbx_strand_id
1 'polypeptide(L)' 'MAVSITSPSLADKFSAIPEYDAIVIGSGMGGLVTATQLVAKGAKVIVL' A
#
# COMPACT_ATOMS: atom_id res chain seq x y z
N MET A 1 18.01 -14.45 -35.80
CA MET A 1 18.75 -13.82 -34.69
C MET A 1 18.07 -12.47 -34.42
N ALA A 2 16.99 -12.47 -33.64
CA ALA A 2 16.29 -11.26 -33.24
C ALA A 2 16.31 -11.25 -31.71
N VAL A 3 17.00 -10.27 -31.13
CA VAL A 3 17.13 -10.12 -29.69
C VAL A 3 15.81 -9.55 -29.16
N SER A 4 15.07 -10.35 -28.41
CA SER A 4 13.95 -9.84 -27.62
C SER A 4 14.52 -8.87 -26.59
N ILE A 5 14.28 -7.58 -26.82
CA ILE A 5 14.41 -6.53 -25.83
C ILE A 5 13.39 -6.76 -24.73
N THR A 6 13.69 -7.68 -23.80
CA THR A 6 12.96 -7.78 -22.53
C THR A 6 13.33 -6.55 -21.70
N SER A 7 12.73 -5.41 -22.03
CA SER A 7 12.62 -4.30 -21.08
C SER A 7 11.93 -4.87 -19.85
N PRO A 8 12.52 -4.76 -18.63
CA PRO A 8 11.79 -5.12 -17.41
C PRO A 8 10.51 -4.31 -17.45
N SER A 9 9.39 -5.04 -17.46
CA SER A 9 8.09 -4.44 -17.62
C SER A 9 7.92 -3.41 -16.50
N LEU A 10 7.34 -2.25 -16.78
CA LEU A 10 7.08 -1.26 -15.72
C LEU A 10 6.33 -1.91 -14.54
N ALA A 11 5.52 -2.94 -14.81
CA ALA A 11 4.84 -3.75 -13.79
C ALA A 11 5.78 -4.35 -12.73
N ASP A 12 6.99 -4.79 -13.10
CA ASP A 12 7.95 -5.35 -12.14
C ASP A 12 8.52 -4.28 -11.19
N LYS A 13 8.62 -3.02 -11.66
CA LYS A 13 9.04 -1.89 -10.81
C LYS A 13 7.93 -1.43 -9.85
N PHE A 14 6.66 -1.52 -10.24
CA PHE A 14 5.52 -1.18 -9.39
C PHE A 14 5.15 -2.32 -8.41
N SER A 15 5.60 -3.56 -8.65
CA SER A 15 5.34 -4.70 -7.77
C SER A 15 5.90 -4.53 -6.35
N ALA A 16 6.87 -3.62 -6.14
CA ALA A 16 7.45 -3.36 -4.83
C ALA A 16 6.69 -2.30 -4.01
N ILE A 17 5.63 -1.71 -4.55
CA ILE A 17 4.83 -0.72 -3.80
C ILE A 17 3.88 -1.51 -2.89
N PRO A 18 4.00 -1.40 -1.56
CA PRO A 18 3.09 -2.06 -0.66
C PRO A 18 1.66 -1.56 -0.89
N GLU A 19 0.74 -2.48 -1.15
CA GLU A 19 -0.69 -2.19 -1.21
C GLU A 19 -1.25 -1.98 0.20
N TYR A 20 -2.12 -0.98 0.33
CA TYR A 20 -2.81 -0.63 1.56
C TYR A 20 -4.31 -0.51 1.28
N ASP A 21 -5.12 -0.92 2.25
CA ASP A 21 -6.58 -0.90 2.15
C ASP A 21 -7.14 0.47 2.53
N ALA A 22 -6.45 1.19 3.42
CA ALA A 22 -6.87 2.52 3.85
C ALA A 22 -5.68 3.38 4.29
N ILE A 23 -5.87 4.69 4.16
CA ILE A 23 -4.99 5.71 4.74
C ILE A 23 -5.83 6.56 5.69
N VAL A 24 -5.44 6.63 6.95
CA VAL A 24 -6.09 7.47 7.95
C VAL A 24 -5.28 8.74 8.13
N ILE A 25 -5.90 9.89 7.84
CA ILE A 25 -5.26 11.20 8.00
C ILE A 25 -5.67 11.78 9.36
N GLY A 26 -4.69 12.04 10.21
CA GLY A 26 -4.87 12.60 11.54
C GLY A 26 -4.47 11.64 12.67
N SER A 27 -3.64 12.14 13.58
CA SER A 27 -3.07 11.39 14.72
C SER A 27 -3.82 11.56 16.05
N GLY A 28 -4.94 12.28 16.04
CA GLY A 28 -5.80 12.42 17.22
C GLY A 28 -6.49 11.11 17.60
N MET A 29 -7.19 11.10 18.74
CA MET A 29 -7.87 9.89 19.24
C MET A 29 -8.82 9.28 18.21
N GLY A 30 -9.58 10.09 17.47
CA GLY A 30 -10.49 9.59 16.45
C GLY A 30 -9.77 8.89 15.28
N GLY A 31 -8.63 9.42 14.84
CA GLY A 31 -7.83 8.84 13.77
C GLY A 31 -7.19 7.53 14.18
N LEU A 32 -6.54 7.50 15.35
CA LEU A 32 -5.93 6.26 15.87
C LEU A 32 -6.96 5.18 16.17
N VAL A 33 -8.10 5.52 16.80
CA VAL A 33 -9.17 4.56 17.07
C VAL A 33 -9.75 4.00 15.76
N THR A 34 -9.85 4.80 14.70
CA THR A 34 -10.28 4.34 13.38
C THR A 34 -9.24 3.41 12.74
N ALA A 35 -7.96 3.79 12.77
CA ALA A 35 -6.86 2.98 12.25
C ALA A 35 -6.76 1.63 12.96
N THR A 36 -6.83 1.63 14.30
CA THR A 36 -6.82 0.40 15.10
C THR A 36 -8.01 -0.50 14.77
N GLN A 37 -9.21 0.05 14.59
CA GLN A 37 -10.37 -0.76 14.22
C GLN A 37 -10.26 -1.37 12.82
N LEU A 38 -9.70 -0.64 11.87
CA LEU A 38 -9.43 -1.17 10.52
C LEU A 38 -8.38 -2.29 10.58
N VAL A 39 -7.29 -2.09 11.31
CA VAL A 39 -6.25 -3.11 11.52
C VAL A 39 -6.81 -4.34 12.26
N ALA A 40 -7.70 -4.16 13.24
CA ALA A 40 -8.37 -5.26 13.94
C ALA A 40 -9.24 -6.14 13.01
N LYS A 41 -9.69 -5.58 11.88
CA LYS A 41 -10.41 -6.31 10.82
C LYS A 41 -9.47 -6.90 9.75
N GLY A 42 -8.15 -6.78 9.93
CA GLY A 42 -7.15 -7.30 9.01
C GLY A 42 -6.77 -6.35 7.88
N ALA A 43 -7.23 -5.09 7.90
CA ALA A 43 -6.85 -4.12 6.88
C ALA A 43 -5.41 -3.63 7.09
N LYS A 44 -4.65 -3.47 6.01
CA LYS A 44 -3.37 -2.76 6.00
C LYS A 44 -3.61 -1.26 5.94
N VAL A 45 -3.24 -0.57 7.01
CA VAL A 45 -3.51 0.87 7.17
C VAL A 45 -2.23 1.65 7.40
N ILE A 46 -2.10 2.80 6.74
CA ILE A 46 -1.10 3.84 7.08
C ILE A 46 -1.82 4.99 7.80
N VAL A 47 -1.16 5.55 8.82
CA VAL A 47 -1.58 6.79 9.48
C VAL A 47 -0.63 7.93 9.11
N LEU A 48 -1.18 9.08 8.70
CA LEU A 48 -0.44 10.30 8.35
C LEU A 48 -0.77 11.46 9.27
#